data_AF-A0AAX2LXJ8-F1
#
_entry.id   AF-A0AAX2LXJ8-F1
#
_cell.length_a   1.000
_cell.length_b   1.000
_cell.length_c   1.000
_cell.angle_alpha   90.00
_cell.angle_beta   90.00
_cell.angle_gamma   90.00
#
_symmetry.space_group_name_H-M   'P 1'
#
loop_
_entity.id
_entity.type
_entity.pdbx_description
1 polymer ?
#
loop_
_entity_poly.entity_id
_entity_poly.type
_entity_poly.pdbx_seq_one_letter_code
_entity_poly.pdbx_strand_id
1 'polypeptide(L)'
;MEKITLKCNKNILNLLKQYNIYTKTYIENPRRFSRLKTKDFITIPLENNQLESAAGLGIEEYCAFKFSNILHEMGSFSFSGSFLPHYAKVGRYCSIADGVSMFNFQHPIDRISTASFTYETNHSFINNACQNHINKTFPIVNHNPSSSITHLIIQDDV
;
A
#
# COMPACT_ATOMS: atom_id res chain seq x y z
N MET A 1 8.35 -5.65 5.49
CA MET A 1 6.96 -6.10 5.47
C MET A 1 6.86 -7.17 4.40
N GLU A 2 6.53 -8.39 4.79
CA GLU A 2 6.31 -9.49 3.85
C GLU A 2 4.98 -9.25 3.11
N LYS A 3 4.78 -9.88 1.94
CA LYS A 3 3.52 -9.76 1.21
C LYS A 3 3.24 -11.05 0.47
N ILE A 4 1.97 -11.43 0.41
CA ILE A 4 1.51 -12.53 -0.43
C ILE A 4 0.76 -11.96 -1.62
N THR A 5 1.12 -12.42 -2.81
CA THR A 5 0.36 -12.14 -4.03
C THR A 5 -0.42 -13.39 -4.41
N LEU A 6 -1.75 -13.26 -4.46
CA LEU A 6 -2.66 -14.35 -4.81
C LEU A 6 -3.30 -14.10 -6.16
N LYS A 7 -3.36 -15.13 -6.99
CA LYS A 7 -4.15 -15.11 -8.22
C LYS A 7 -5.61 -15.40 -7.89
N CYS A 8 -6.49 -14.45 -8.18
CA CYS A 8 -7.93 -14.57 -8.00
C CYS A 8 -8.47 -15.81 -8.71
N ASN A 9 -9.14 -16.66 -7.93
CA ASN A 9 -9.90 -17.81 -8.39
C ASN A 9 -11.35 -17.72 -7.87
N LYS A 10 -12.20 -18.69 -8.20
CA LYS A 10 -13.60 -18.68 -7.75
C LYS A 10 -13.72 -18.67 -6.22
N ASN A 11 -12.83 -19.37 -5.52
CA ASN A 11 -12.86 -19.45 -4.05
C ASN A 11 -12.59 -18.08 -3.42
N ILE A 12 -11.58 -17.35 -3.90
CA ILE A 12 -11.28 -15.98 -3.44
C ILE A 12 -12.47 -15.06 -3.69
N LEU A 13 -13.04 -15.08 -4.90
CA LEU A 13 -14.19 -14.22 -5.21
C LEU A 13 -15.43 -14.57 -4.36
N ASN A 14 -15.63 -15.85 -4.04
CA ASN A 14 -16.70 -16.29 -3.15
C ASN A 14 -16.45 -15.86 -1.69
N LEU A 15 -15.20 -15.93 -1.21
CA LEU A 15 -14.83 -15.44 0.12
C LEU A 15 -15.10 -13.94 0.26
N LEU A 16 -14.67 -13.13 -0.71
CA LEU A 16 -14.97 -11.70 -0.72
C LEU A 16 -16.48 -11.45 -0.63
N LYS A 17 -17.28 -12.23 -1.36
CA LYS A 17 -18.74 -12.14 -1.32
C LYS A 17 -19.33 -12.57 0.03
N GLN A 18 -18.84 -13.67 0.59
CA GLN A 18 -19.30 -14.23 1.86
C GLN A 18 -19.12 -13.23 3.01
N TYR A 19 -17.98 -12.53 3.04
CA TYR A 19 -17.65 -11.55 4.07
C TYR A 19 -18.01 -10.11 3.68
N ASN A 20 -18.78 -9.90 2.60
CA ASN A 20 -19.15 -8.54 2.17
C ASN A 20 -17.93 -7.60 1.98
N ILE A 21 -16.82 -8.11 1.45
CA ILE A 21 -15.62 -7.34 1.12
C ILE A 21 -15.75 -6.84 -0.33
N TYR A 22 -16.03 -5.57 -0.49
CA TYR A 22 -16.37 -4.97 -1.77
C TYR A 22 -15.13 -4.47 -2.51
N THR A 23 -15.19 -4.47 -3.84
CA THR A 23 -14.20 -3.77 -4.69
C THR A 23 -14.87 -2.81 -5.67
N LYS A 24 -16.13 -2.45 -5.37
CA LYS A 24 -16.96 -1.48 -6.08
C LYS A 24 -17.80 -0.71 -5.07
N THR A 25 -18.07 0.56 -5.36
CA THR A 25 -18.92 1.42 -4.52
C THR A 25 -20.40 1.03 -4.59
N TYR A 26 -20.87 0.66 -5.78
CA TYR A 26 -22.28 0.35 -6.02
C TYR A 26 -22.39 -1.00 -6.71
N ILE A 27 -23.24 -1.87 -6.16
CA ILE A 27 -23.57 -3.16 -6.76
C ILE A 27 -25.03 -3.09 -7.22
N GLU A 28 -25.20 -2.70 -8.48
CA GLU A 28 -26.51 -2.72 -9.13
C GLU A 28 -26.98 -4.16 -9.42
N ASN A 29 -26.03 -5.07 -9.61
CA ASN A 29 -26.29 -6.47 -9.89
C ASN A 29 -25.46 -7.36 -8.94
N PRO A 30 -26.09 -8.15 -8.06
CA PRO A 30 -25.39 -9.05 -7.13
C PRO A 30 -24.45 -10.06 -7.81
N ARG A 31 -24.62 -10.32 -9.12
CA ARG A 31 -23.71 -11.15 -9.93
C ARG A 31 -22.40 -10.43 -10.28
N ARG A 32 -22.32 -9.10 -10.10
CA ARG A 32 -21.17 -8.22 -10.37
C ARG A 32 -20.61 -7.58 -9.10
N PHE A 33 -20.62 -8.34 -8.00
CA PHE A 33 -20.18 -7.93 -6.65
C PHE A 33 -18.75 -7.36 -6.58
N SER A 34 -17.84 -7.87 -7.43
CA SER A 34 -16.43 -7.46 -7.43
C SER A 34 -16.03 -6.87 -8.80
N ARG A 35 -15.08 -5.94 -8.80
CA ARG A 35 -14.30 -5.54 -9.98
C ARG A 35 -13.31 -6.64 -10.37
N LEU A 36 -12.83 -7.40 -9.38
CA LEU A 36 -11.87 -8.48 -9.60
C LEU A 36 -12.51 -9.64 -10.36
N LYS A 37 -11.76 -10.20 -11.30
CA LYS A 37 -12.09 -11.36 -12.11
C LYS A 37 -11.15 -12.51 -11.79
N THR A 38 -11.52 -13.71 -12.25
CA THR A 38 -10.57 -14.83 -12.21
C THR A 38 -9.33 -14.46 -13.03
N LYS A 39 -8.15 -14.86 -12.55
CA LYS A 39 -6.82 -14.53 -13.08
C LYS A 39 -6.27 -13.14 -12.73
N ASP A 40 -7.06 -12.24 -12.16
CA ASP A 40 -6.52 -11.01 -11.57
C ASP A 40 -5.61 -11.36 -10.39
N PHE A 41 -4.77 -10.41 -9.95
CA PHE A 41 -3.91 -10.60 -8.79
C PHE A 41 -4.29 -9.61 -7.69
N ILE A 42 -4.37 -10.12 -6.47
CA ILE A 42 -4.46 -9.31 -5.25
C ILE A 42 -3.19 -9.47 -4.43
N THR A 43 -2.85 -8.44 -3.67
CA THR A 43 -1.72 -8.46 -2.74
C THR A 43 -2.25 -8.24 -1.33
N ILE A 44 -1.85 -9.10 -0.40
CA ILE A 44 -2.13 -9.00 1.02
C ILE A 44 -0.80 -8.69 1.72
N PRO A 45 -0.63 -7.48 2.28
CA PRO A 45 0.50 -7.17 3.14
C PRO A 45 0.49 -8.07 4.38
N LEU A 46 1.64 -8.58 4.78
CA LEU A 46 1.84 -9.35 6.00
C LEU A 46 2.73 -8.55 6.95
N GLU A 47 2.28 -8.41 8.20
CA GLU A 47 3.17 -7.97 9.27
C GLU A 47 3.96 -9.14 9.83
N ASN A 48 5.27 -8.93 10.00
CA ASN A 48 6.14 -9.89 10.66
C ASN A 48 5.76 -9.88 12.15
N ASN A 49 5.30 -11.03 12.69
CA ASN A 49 4.93 -11.29 14.10
C ASN A 49 3.55 -10.80 14.59
N GLN A 50 2.46 -11.34 14.05
CA GLN A 50 1.11 -11.05 14.58
C GLN A 50 0.30 -12.30 14.93
N LEU A 51 0.78 -13.04 15.93
CA LEU A 51 -0.01 -14.08 16.60
C LEU A 51 -0.67 -13.60 17.92
N GLU A 52 -0.42 -12.36 18.38
CA GLU A 52 -0.67 -12.00 19.80
C GLU A 52 -1.76 -10.96 20.12
N SER A 53 -2.48 -10.36 19.15
CA SER A 53 -3.65 -9.51 19.49
C SER A 53 -4.89 -9.87 18.68
N ALA A 54 -5.73 -10.74 19.24
CA ALA A 54 -6.94 -11.30 18.65
C ALA A 54 -8.12 -10.31 18.47
N ALA A 55 -7.88 -9.00 18.41
CA ALA A 55 -8.91 -7.99 18.15
C ALA A 55 -8.39 -6.99 17.09
N GLY A 56 -8.94 -7.03 15.89
CA GLY A 56 -8.72 -6.02 14.84
C GLY A 56 -7.71 -6.35 13.75
N LEU A 57 -7.05 -7.50 13.78
CA LEU A 57 -6.04 -7.86 12.78
C LEU A 57 -6.68 -8.56 11.57
N GLY A 58 -6.99 -7.80 10.52
CA GLY A 58 -7.42 -8.37 9.24
C GLY A 58 -8.29 -7.46 8.39
N ILE A 59 -8.98 -8.07 7.43
CA ILE A 59 -10.00 -7.42 6.63
C ILE A 59 -11.34 -7.79 7.25
N GLU A 60 -11.99 -6.83 7.89
CA GLU A 60 -13.32 -7.05 8.47
C GLU A 60 -14.40 -7.06 7.38
N GLU A 61 -15.58 -7.58 7.73
CA GLU A 61 -16.71 -7.59 6.82
C GLU A 61 -17.26 -6.19 6.53
N TYR A 62 -17.98 -6.03 5.42
CA TYR A 62 -18.61 -4.76 5.03
C TYR A 62 -17.63 -3.59 4.81
N CYS A 63 -16.41 -3.87 4.33
CA CYS A 63 -15.44 -2.87 3.90
C CYS A 63 -15.29 -2.81 2.38
N ALA A 64 -14.66 -1.76 1.82
CA ALA A 64 -14.50 -1.63 0.37
C ALA A 64 -13.14 -1.10 -0.12
N PHE A 65 -12.52 -1.85 -1.04
CA PHE A 65 -11.29 -1.52 -1.76
C PHE A 65 -11.60 -1.13 -3.21
N LYS A 66 -12.00 0.12 -3.46
CA LYS A 66 -12.65 0.51 -4.73
C LYS A 66 -11.74 0.37 -5.95
N PHE A 67 -10.50 0.83 -5.87
CA PHE A 67 -9.58 0.84 -7.03
C PHE A 67 -8.29 0.04 -6.80
N SER A 68 -7.94 -0.24 -5.55
CA SER A 68 -6.73 -1.00 -5.22
C SER A 68 -6.91 -2.50 -5.38
N ASN A 69 -5.84 -3.19 -5.78
CA ASN A 69 -5.71 -4.64 -5.66
C ASN A 69 -4.90 -5.04 -4.41
N ILE A 70 -4.49 -4.06 -3.60
CA ILE A 70 -3.81 -4.26 -2.33
C ILE A 70 -4.89 -4.26 -1.24
N LEU A 71 -5.14 -5.43 -0.67
CA LEU A 71 -6.09 -5.61 0.42
C LEU A 71 -5.32 -5.52 1.74
N HIS A 72 -5.20 -4.28 2.24
CA HIS A 72 -4.61 -3.97 3.54
C HIS A 72 -5.62 -4.21 4.67
N GLU A 73 -5.15 -4.15 5.92
CA GLU A 73 -6.00 -4.21 7.11
C GLU A 73 -7.05 -3.10 7.07
N MET A 74 -8.34 -3.46 7.17
CA MET A 74 -9.44 -2.51 7.07
C MET A 74 -10.61 -2.95 7.94
N GLY A 75 -11.04 -2.05 8.82
CA GLY A 75 -12.23 -2.24 9.65
C GLY A 75 -13.54 -2.15 8.88
N SER A 76 -14.61 -2.67 9.49
CA SER A 76 -15.96 -2.64 8.95
C SER A 76 -16.46 -1.23 8.70
N PHE A 77 -17.33 -1.10 7.68
CA PHE A 77 -17.94 0.17 7.27
C PHE A 77 -16.94 1.22 6.79
N SER A 78 -15.69 0.84 6.57
CA SER A 78 -14.66 1.68 5.98
C SER A 78 -14.53 1.43 4.48
N PHE A 79 -14.08 2.45 3.75
CA PHE A 79 -13.68 2.27 2.37
C PHE A 79 -12.49 3.12 1.99
N SER A 80 -11.76 2.66 0.97
CA SER A 80 -10.79 3.50 0.26
C SER A 80 -11.08 3.61 -1.23
N GLY A 81 -11.28 4.85 -1.65
CA GLY A 81 -11.22 5.30 -3.03
C GLY A 81 -9.80 5.65 -3.50
N SER A 82 -8.77 5.42 -2.70
CA SER A 82 -7.39 5.78 -3.03
C SER A 82 -6.44 4.59 -2.94
N PHE A 83 -5.27 4.71 -3.57
CA PHE A 83 -4.19 3.73 -3.45
C PHE A 83 -3.41 3.99 -2.16
N LEU A 84 -3.79 3.29 -1.10
CA LEU A 84 -3.03 3.30 0.15
C LEU A 84 -1.76 2.44 0.01
N PRO A 85 -0.69 2.77 0.75
CA PRO A 85 0.55 2.03 0.72
C PRO A 85 0.35 0.68 1.42
N HIS A 86 1.23 -0.28 1.14
CA HIS A 86 1.13 -1.63 1.71
C HIS A 86 1.16 -1.67 3.25
N TYR A 87 1.71 -0.64 3.89
CA TYR A 87 1.83 -0.53 5.36
C TYR A 87 0.68 0.25 6.01
N ALA A 88 -0.39 0.56 5.28
CA ALA A 88 -1.58 1.17 5.87
C ALA A 88 -2.43 0.18 6.65
N LYS A 89 -3.02 0.68 7.72
CA LYS A 89 -4.08 0.07 8.51
C LYS A 89 -5.19 1.07 8.67
N VAL A 90 -6.40 0.65 8.38
CA VAL A 90 -7.59 1.51 8.44
C VAL A 90 -8.55 0.91 9.46
N GLY A 91 -8.98 1.73 10.41
CA GLY A 91 -10.00 1.39 11.40
C GLY A 91 -11.38 1.26 10.78
N ARG A 92 -12.40 1.26 11.62
CA ARG A 92 -13.82 1.21 11.27
C ARG A 92 -14.36 2.60 10.91
N TYR A 93 -15.47 2.61 10.16
CA TYR A 93 -16.23 3.82 9.83
C TYR A 93 -15.48 4.91 9.02
N CYS A 94 -14.31 4.60 8.46
CA CYS A 94 -13.47 5.56 7.75
C CYS A 94 -13.89 5.76 6.29
N SER A 95 -14.00 7.02 5.86
CA SER A 95 -14.30 7.38 4.47
C SER A 95 -13.10 8.03 3.76
N ILE A 96 -12.33 7.25 3.00
CA ILE A 96 -11.17 7.76 2.25
C ILE A 96 -11.57 8.03 0.80
N ALA A 97 -11.62 9.32 0.45
CA ALA A 97 -12.01 9.79 -0.88
C ALA A 97 -11.03 9.35 -1.99
N ASP A 98 -11.41 9.58 -3.24
CA ASP A 98 -10.52 9.42 -4.40
C ASP A 98 -9.48 10.57 -4.43
N GLY A 99 -8.31 10.28 -5.01
CA GLY A 99 -7.21 11.25 -5.14
C GLY A 99 -6.46 11.58 -3.85
N VAL A 100 -6.72 10.87 -2.75
CA VAL A 100 -5.92 11.00 -1.52
C VAL A 100 -4.57 10.35 -1.75
N SER A 101 -3.52 11.12 -1.53
CA SER A 101 -2.13 10.68 -1.62
C SER A 101 -1.41 10.95 -0.30
N MET A 102 -0.33 10.22 -0.07
CA MET A 102 0.54 10.44 1.08
C MET A 102 1.88 10.96 0.60
N PHE A 103 2.58 11.64 1.51
CA PHE A 103 3.98 11.95 1.32
C PHE A 103 4.78 10.66 1.15
N ASN A 104 5.72 10.70 0.21
CA ASN A 104 6.63 9.59 -0.03
C ASN A 104 7.73 9.58 1.04
N PHE A 105 8.79 8.80 0.83
CA PHE A 105 9.95 8.79 1.73
C PHE A 105 10.51 10.20 1.98
N GLN A 106 10.89 10.43 3.23
CA GLN A 106 11.60 11.61 3.69
C GLN A 106 13.00 11.62 3.07
N HIS A 107 13.37 12.76 2.49
CA HIS A 107 14.74 12.97 2.02
C HIS A 107 15.69 13.22 3.22
N PRO A 108 16.96 12.82 3.13
CA PRO A 108 17.94 13.10 4.17
C PRO A 108 18.04 14.61 4.42
N ILE A 109 17.96 15.01 5.69
CA ILE A 109 18.04 16.42 6.11
C ILE A 109 19.47 16.84 6.48
N ASP A 110 20.37 15.87 6.60
CA ASP A 110 21.79 16.02 6.94
C ASP A 110 22.68 16.04 5.69
N ARG A 111 22.14 16.51 4.56
CA ARG A 111 22.83 16.62 3.27
C ARG A 111 22.76 18.04 2.74
N ILE A 112 23.74 18.40 1.92
CA ILE A 112 23.79 19.71 1.24
C ILE A 112 22.67 19.89 0.20
N SER A 113 22.03 18.80 -0.22
CA SER A 113 20.92 18.80 -1.17
C SER A 113 19.98 17.63 -0.87
N THR A 114 18.69 17.81 -1.13
CA THR A 114 17.67 16.75 -1.10
C THR A 114 17.63 15.94 -2.40
N ALA A 115 18.46 16.26 -3.39
CA ALA A 115 18.53 15.51 -4.63
C ALA A 115 19.16 14.12 -4.42
N SER A 116 18.69 13.16 -5.20
CA SER A 116 19.03 11.74 -5.10
C SER A 116 20.52 11.41 -5.21
N PHE A 117 21.33 12.25 -5.87
CA PHE A 117 22.78 12.01 -5.99
C PHE A 117 23.52 11.97 -4.64
N THR A 118 22.90 12.47 -3.58
CA THR A 118 23.50 12.47 -2.24
C THR A 118 23.22 11.21 -1.43
N TYR A 119 22.31 10.33 -1.88
CA TYR A 119 21.86 9.19 -1.09
C TYR A 119 21.41 7.93 -1.86
N GLU A 120 21.19 7.99 -3.18
CA GLU A 120 20.76 6.83 -3.99
C GLU A 120 21.89 6.27 -4.87
N THR A 121 22.21 4.99 -4.69
CA THR A 121 23.32 4.29 -5.37
C THR A 121 23.12 4.08 -6.87
N ASN A 122 21.88 4.01 -7.34
CA ASN A 122 21.54 3.59 -8.70
C ASN A 122 20.77 4.65 -9.51
N HIS A 123 21.12 5.94 -9.38
CA HIS A 123 20.58 6.98 -10.27
C HIS A 123 21.30 6.98 -11.62
N SER A 124 20.76 6.21 -12.57
CA SER A 124 21.36 5.97 -13.89
C SER A 124 21.72 7.26 -14.64
N PHE A 125 20.84 8.27 -14.64
CA PHE A 125 21.09 9.53 -15.34
C PHE A 125 22.18 10.38 -14.66
N ILE A 126 22.25 10.36 -13.32
CA ILE A 126 23.28 11.08 -12.55
C ILE A 126 24.62 10.39 -12.73
N ASN A 127 24.67 9.06 -12.55
CA ASN A 127 25.88 8.27 -12.72
C ASN A 127 26.42 8.41 -14.15
N ASN A 128 25.55 8.42 -15.16
CA ASN A 128 25.95 8.63 -16.55
C ASN A 128 26.57 10.01 -16.78
N ALA A 129 25.91 11.07 -16.29
CA ALA A 129 26.44 12.43 -16.40
C ALA A 129 27.80 12.57 -15.70
N CYS A 130 27.94 12.00 -14.50
CA CYS A 130 29.19 12.07 -13.75
C CYS A 130 30.31 11.29 -14.45
N GLN A 131 30.00 10.10 -14.97
CA GLN A 131 30.97 9.32 -15.71
C GLN A 131 31.44 10.06 -16.98
N ASN A 132 30.52 10.69 -17.72
CA ASN A 132 30.84 11.36 -18.98
C ASN A 132 31.57 12.70 -18.80
N HIS A 133 31.26 13.46 -17.74
CA HIS A 133 31.79 14.82 -17.57
C HIS A 133 32.96 14.91 -16.58
N ILE A 134 33.03 14.02 -15.60
CA ILE A 134 34.05 14.07 -14.52
C ILE A 134 34.75 12.73 -14.29
N ASN A 135 34.42 11.67 -15.05
CA ASN A 135 35.01 10.32 -14.97
C ASN A 135 35.05 9.74 -13.54
N LYS A 136 34.02 10.06 -12.74
CA LYS A 136 33.84 9.62 -11.36
C LYS A 136 32.36 9.41 -11.08
N THR A 137 32.04 8.58 -10.10
CA THR A 137 30.70 8.55 -9.47
C THR A 137 30.74 9.37 -8.17
N PHE A 138 29.62 9.99 -7.79
CA PHE A 138 29.55 10.69 -6.52
C PHE A 138 29.70 9.69 -5.36
N PRO A 139 30.48 10.01 -4.30
CA PRO A 139 30.52 9.19 -3.11
C PRO A 139 29.16 9.27 -2.42
N ILE A 140 28.52 8.11 -2.26
CA ILE A 140 27.19 8.02 -1.67
C ILE A 140 27.34 7.46 -0.27
N VAL A 141 26.79 8.19 0.70
CA VAL A 141 26.55 7.64 2.03
C VAL A 141 25.17 7.01 1.98
N ASN A 142 25.11 5.68 2.13
CA ASN A 142 23.85 4.95 2.15
C ASN A 142 22.88 5.64 3.11
N HIS A 143 21.78 6.13 2.57
CA HIS A 143 20.64 6.54 3.37
C HIS A 143 19.68 5.38 3.41
N ASN A 144 19.21 5.03 4.59
CA ASN A 144 18.09 4.13 4.70
C ASN A 144 16.80 4.97 4.60
N PRO A 145 16.09 4.98 3.46
CA PRO A 145 14.83 5.73 3.32
C PRO A 145 13.73 5.20 4.27
N SER A 146 13.97 4.04 4.92
CA SER A 146 13.01 3.40 5.83
C SER A 146 12.71 4.21 7.09
N SER A 147 13.32 5.37 7.31
CA SER A 147 13.03 6.21 8.49
C SER A 147 11.74 7.02 8.38
N SER A 148 10.98 6.90 7.28
CA SER A 148 9.92 7.88 7.02
C SER A 148 8.56 7.46 7.56
N ILE A 149 8.02 6.31 7.14
CA ILE A 149 6.74 5.79 7.63
C ILE A 149 6.78 4.26 7.48
N THR A 150 6.84 3.54 8.61
CA THR A 150 6.77 2.07 8.63
C THR A 150 5.35 1.55 8.85
N HIS A 151 4.47 2.40 9.37
CA HIS A 151 3.05 2.14 9.60
C HIS A 151 2.27 3.43 9.34
N LEU A 152 1.16 3.32 8.61
CA LEU A 152 0.15 4.37 8.53
C LEU A 152 -1.11 3.85 9.21
N ILE A 153 -1.47 4.42 10.35
CA ILE A 153 -2.65 4.01 11.11
C ILE A 153 -3.70 5.11 10.97
N ILE A 154 -4.79 4.80 10.28
CA ILE A 154 -6.00 5.60 10.27
C ILE A 154 -6.92 4.96 11.30
N GLN A 155 -7.14 5.62 12.44
CA GLN A 155 -7.97 5.10 13.54
C GLN A 155 -9.46 5.15 13.19
N ASP A 156 -10.29 4.52 14.03
CA ASP A 156 -11.74 4.53 13.89
C ASP A 156 -12.30 5.96 13.81
N ASP A 157 -13.26 6.19 12.91
CA ASP A 157 -13.88 7.52 12.68
C ASP A 157 -15.03 7.83 13.66
N VAL A 158 -15.34 6.92 14.61
CA VAL A 158 -16.31 7.05 15.72
C VAL A 158 -16.15 5.92 16.74
#